data_AF-A0A842YAA0-F1
#
_entry.id   AF-A0A842YAA0-F1
#
_cell.length_a   1.000
_cell.length_b   1.000
_cell.length_c   1.000
_cell.angle_alpha   90.00
_cell.angle_beta   90.00
_cell.angle_gamma   90.00
#
_symmetry.space_group_name_H-M   'P 1'
#
loop_
_entity.id
_entity.type
_entity.pdbx_description
1 polymer ?
#
loop_
_entity_poly.entity_id
_entity_poly.type
_entity_poly.pdbx_seq_one_letter_code
_entity_poly.pdbx_strand_id
1 'polypeptide(L)'
;MKQSQTSKQKEQYLQNQGVLNPHPERVQDKLFLENEFFDPLDLLQVRYEMIRCHQIDKATVTETSKRFGVFLHRRTIERGLASAKKKSQT
;
A
#
# COMPACT_ATOMS: atom_id res chain seq x y z
N MET A 1 6.67 -28.42 -1.64
CA MET A 1 5.20 -28.23 -1.51
C MET A 1 4.77 -27.26 -0.40
N LYS A 2 5.64 -26.85 0.56
CA LYS A 2 5.23 -25.99 1.70
C LYS A 2 4.93 -24.52 1.35
N GLN A 3 5.67 -23.88 0.43
CA GLN A 3 5.45 -22.47 0.05
C GLN A 3 4.06 -22.18 -0.52
N SER A 4 3.50 -23.11 -1.31
CA SER A 4 2.17 -22.96 -1.91
C SER A 4 1.03 -22.97 -0.88
N GLN A 5 1.22 -23.61 0.26
CA GLN A 5 0.20 -23.66 1.31
C GLN A 5 0.22 -22.39 2.16
N THR A 6 1.41 -21.84 2.42
CA THR A 6 1.58 -20.57 3.15
C THR A 6 1.05 -19.37 2.34
N SER A 7 1.23 -19.35 1.01
CA SER A 7 0.66 -18.25 0.18
C SER A 7 -0.87 -18.27 0.23
N LYS A 8 -1.49 -19.44 0.07
CA LYS A 8 -2.96 -19.58 0.15
C LYS A 8 -3.52 -19.17 1.51
N GLN A 9 -2.84 -19.52 2.60
CA GLN A 9 -3.23 -19.08 3.94
C GLN A 9 -3.13 -17.56 4.09
N LYS A 10 -2.09 -16.94 3.55
CA LYS A 10 -1.90 -15.48 3.56
C LYS A 10 -2.97 -14.77 2.73
N GLU A 11 -3.22 -15.22 1.50
CA GLU A 11 -4.26 -14.67 0.64
C GLU A 11 -5.64 -14.73 1.31
N GLN A 12 -5.97 -15.87 1.93
CA GLN A 12 -7.22 -16.02 2.65
C GLN A 12 -7.31 -15.12 3.90
N TYR A 13 -6.20 -14.95 4.62
CA TYR A 13 -6.13 -13.98 5.72
C TYR A 13 -6.39 -12.55 5.23
N LEU A 14 -5.69 -12.11 4.19
CA LEU A 14 -5.85 -10.78 3.60
C LEU A 14 -7.28 -10.58 3.09
N GLN A 15 -7.88 -11.61 2.49
CA GLN A 15 -9.26 -11.60 2.02
C GLN A 15 -10.25 -11.46 3.19
N ASN A 16 -10.07 -12.24 4.26
CA ASN A 16 -10.92 -12.19 5.46
C ASN A 16 -10.82 -10.84 6.19
N GLN A 17 -9.65 -10.20 6.16
CA GLN A 17 -9.44 -8.85 6.69
C GLN A 17 -9.90 -7.73 5.73
N GLY A 18 -10.33 -8.07 4.50
CA GLY A 18 -10.75 -7.10 3.50
C GLY A 18 -9.62 -6.23 2.95
N VAL A 19 -8.37 -6.68 3.05
CA VAL A 19 -7.15 -5.96 2.63
C VAL A 19 -6.37 -6.70 1.54
N LEU A 20 -6.98 -7.71 0.90
CA LEU A 20 -6.41 -8.32 -0.28
C LEU A 20 -6.41 -7.32 -1.44
N ASN A 21 -5.23 -7.09 -2.04
CA ASN A 21 -5.10 -6.29 -3.24
C ASN A 21 -5.67 -7.05 -4.45
N PRO A 22 -6.71 -6.56 -5.14
CA PRO A 22 -7.27 -7.23 -6.32
C PRO A 22 -6.36 -7.16 -7.55
N HIS A 23 -5.37 -6.26 -7.56
CA HIS A 23 -4.49 -6.01 -8.70
C HIS A 23 -3.01 -5.90 -8.27
N PRO A 24 -2.42 -6.96 -7.68
CA PRO A 24 -1.02 -6.96 -7.25
C PRO A 24 -0.05 -6.72 -8.43
N GLU A 25 -0.41 -7.15 -9.64
CA GLU A 25 0.38 -6.99 -10.87
C GLU A 25 0.57 -5.52 -11.30
N ARG A 26 -0.24 -4.61 -10.78
CA ARG A 26 -0.13 -3.17 -11.06
C ARG A 26 0.87 -2.46 -10.17
N VAL A 27 1.41 -3.12 -9.14
CA VAL A 27 2.44 -2.58 -8.27
C VAL A 27 3.80 -2.74 -8.96
N GLN A 28 4.38 -1.62 -9.40
CA GLN A 28 5.66 -1.55 -10.12
C GLN A 28 6.75 -0.82 -9.31
N ASP A 29 6.47 -0.47 -8.06
CA ASP A 29 7.46 0.18 -7.21
C ASP A 29 8.62 -0.77 -6.89
N LYS A 30 9.86 -0.26 -6.95
CA LYS A 30 11.06 -1.07 -6.78
C LYS A 30 11.11 -1.80 -5.45
N LEU A 31 10.58 -1.20 -4.37
CA LEU A 31 10.55 -1.86 -3.07
C LEU A 31 9.78 -3.19 -3.11
N PHE A 32 8.71 -3.26 -3.90
CA PHE A 32 7.88 -4.46 -4.05
C PHE A 32 8.48 -5.47 -5.03
N LEU A 33 9.29 -5.02 -6.00
CA LEU A 33 9.91 -5.90 -6.99
C LEU A 33 11.23 -6.51 -6.50
N GLU A 34 11.97 -5.78 -5.67
CA GLU A 34 13.36 -6.12 -5.31
C GLU A 34 13.50 -6.65 -3.88
N ASN A 35 12.45 -6.55 -3.04
CA ASN A 35 12.56 -6.89 -1.62
C ASN A 35 11.36 -7.72 -1.11
N GLU A 36 11.66 -8.88 -0.52
CA GLU A 36 10.70 -9.87 -0.02
C GLU A 36 9.80 -9.36 1.13
N PHE A 37 10.21 -8.30 1.83
CA PHE A 37 9.42 -7.70 2.90
C PHE A 37 8.13 -7.03 2.38
N PHE A 38 8.17 -6.51 1.15
CA PHE A 38 7.05 -5.80 0.56
C PHE A 38 6.19 -6.77 -0.26
N ASP A 39 4.91 -6.88 0.09
CA ASP A 39 3.96 -7.79 -0.52
C ASP A 39 2.93 -7.03 -1.35
N PRO A 40 2.90 -7.20 -2.68
CA PRO A 40 1.91 -6.55 -3.53
C PRO A 40 0.48 -7.07 -3.28
N LEU A 41 0.30 -8.24 -2.64
CA LEU A 41 -1.02 -8.75 -2.25
C LEU A 41 -1.61 -8.01 -1.04
N ASP A 42 -0.78 -7.37 -0.21
CA ASP A 42 -1.23 -6.62 0.96
C ASP A 42 -1.58 -5.17 0.56
N LEU A 43 -2.88 -4.92 0.35
CA LEU A 43 -3.37 -3.61 -0.07
C LEU A 43 -3.09 -2.52 0.98
N LEU A 44 -3.04 -2.88 2.27
CA LEU A 44 -2.74 -1.93 3.33
C LEU A 44 -1.29 -1.47 3.23
N GLN A 45 -0.36 -2.41 3.02
CA GLN A 45 1.06 -2.09 2.83
C GLN A 45 1.29 -1.27 1.55
N VAL A 46 0.66 -1.64 0.43
CA VAL A 46 0.72 -0.87 -0.83
C VAL A 46 0.24 0.57 -0.62
N ARG A 47 -0.89 0.77 0.06
CA ARG A 47 -1.42 2.11 0.35
C ARG A 47 -0.54 2.90 1.32
N TYR A 48 0.02 2.23 2.33
CA TYR A 48 0.93 2.85 3.28
C TYR A 48 2.19 3.36 2.57
N GLU A 49 2.85 2.52 1.78
CA GLU A 49 4.06 2.90 1.05
C GLU A 49 3.78 3.97 0.00
N MET A 50 2.62 3.95 -0.64
CA MET A 50 2.21 5.03 -1.54
C MET A 50 2.11 6.38 -0.81
N ILE A 51 1.49 6.40 0.38
CA ILE A 51 1.38 7.62 1.21
C ILE A 51 2.76 8.03 1.71
N ARG A 52 3.58 7.10 2.23
CA ARG A 52 4.93 7.36 2.70
C ARG A 52 5.79 7.95 1.59
N CYS A 53 5.77 7.38 0.39
CA CYS A 53 6.51 7.87 -0.78
C CYS A 53 6.09 9.30 -1.15
N HIS A 54 4.80 9.62 -1.12
CA HIS A 54 4.32 10.99 -1.34
C HIS A 54 4.82 11.94 -0.24
N GLN A 55 4.78 11.53 1.03
CA GLN A 55 5.06 12.41 2.17
C GLN A 55 6.54 12.61 2.45
N ILE A 56 7.31 11.53 2.41
CA ILE A 56 8.72 11.48 2.78
C ILE A 56 9.57 11.75 1.55
N ASP A 57 9.32 11.01 0.46
CA ASP A 57 10.11 11.08 -0.77
C ASP A 57 9.63 12.18 -1.73
N LYS A 58 8.56 12.90 -1.35
CA LYS A 58 7.96 14.05 -2.07
C LYS A 58 7.50 13.73 -3.50
N ALA A 59 7.28 12.46 -3.83
CA ALA A 59 6.73 12.05 -5.12
C ALA A 59 5.33 12.64 -5.33
N THR A 60 4.98 13.01 -6.55
CA THR A 60 3.65 13.55 -6.86
C THR A 60 2.57 12.47 -6.79
N VAL A 61 1.30 12.87 -6.60
CA VAL A 61 0.15 11.94 -6.61
C VAL A 61 0.07 11.15 -7.91
N THR A 62 0.46 11.75 -9.04
CA THR A 62 0.44 11.07 -10.34
C THR A 62 1.53 10.01 -10.42
N GLU A 63 2.75 10.31 -9.94
CA GLU A 63 3.85 9.35 -9.92
C GLU A 63 3.55 8.19 -8.97
N THR A 64 3.06 8.46 -7.76
CA THR A 64 2.74 7.40 -6.81
C THR A 64 1.59 6.52 -7.31
N SER A 65 0.55 7.10 -7.92
CA SER A 65 -0.53 6.29 -8.51
C SER A 65 -0.03 5.36 -9.62
N LYS A 66 0.92 5.83 -10.44
CA LYS A 66 1.54 4.99 -11.48
C LYS A 66 2.40 3.86 -10.90
N ARG A 67 3.20 4.14 -9.86
CA ARG A 67 4.10 3.17 -9.24
C ARG A 67 3.36 2.09 -8.47
N PHE A 68 2.33 2.46 -7.71
CA PHE A 68 1.65 1.55 -6.80
C PHE A 68 0.36 0.95 -7.39
N GLY A 69 -0.07 1.38 -8.59
CA GLY A 69 -1.26 0.83 -9.26
C GLY A 69 -2.58 1.13 -8.57
N VAL A 70 -2.57 2.00 -7.55
CA VAL A 70 -3.73 2.40 -6.75
C VAL A 70 -3.92 3.90 -6.84
N PHE A 71 -5.17 4.34 -6.90
CA PHE A 71 -5.52 5.77 -6.89
C PHE A 71 -6.05 6.15 -5.51
N LEU A 72 -5.41 7.10 -4.85
CA LEU A 72 -6.06 7.85 -3.77
C LEU A 72 -6.36 9.26 -4.29
N HIS A 73 -7.63 9.66 -4.19
CA HIS A 73 -7.97 11.06 -4.45
C HIS A 73 -7.17 11.93 -3.48
N ARG A 74 -6.54 12.99 -4.00
CA ARG A 74 -5.85 14.03 -3.21
C ARG A 74 -6.58 14.42 -1.91
N ARG A 75 -7.91 14.61 -1.97
CA ARG A 75 -8.75 14.94 -0.80
C ARG A 75 -8.74 13.84 0.27
N THR A 76 -8.67 12.57 -0.11
CA THR A 76 -8.56 11.43 0.80
C THR A 76 -7.24 11.44 1.54
N ILE A 77 -6.13 11.72 0.84
CA ILE A 77 -4.82 11.87 1.45
C ILE A 77 -4.83 13.07 2.40
N GLU A 78 -5.17 14.27 1.91
CA GLU A 78 -5.15 15.49 2.71
C GLU A 78 -6.02 15.40 3.98
N ARG A 79 -7.20 14.78 3.92
CA ARG A 79 -8.06 14.55 5.09
C ARG A 79 -7.45 13.56 6.08
N GLY A 80 -6.93 12.42 5.60
CA GLY A 80 -6.26 11.44 6.47
C GLY A 80 -5.06 12.05 7.19
N LEU A 81 -4.30 12.89 6.49
CA LEU A 81 -3.14 13.59 7.04
C LEU A 81 -3.51 14.74 8.00
N ALA A 82 -4.57 15.48 7.72
CA ALA A 82 -5.05 16.55 8.59
C ALA A 82 -5.54 16.02 9.96
N SER A 83 -6.14 14.82 9.96
CA SER A 83 -6.55 14.13 11.20
C SER A 83 -5.35 13.67 12.04
N ALA A 84 -4.21 13.35 11.43
CA ALA A 84 -3.00 12.93 12.15
C ALA A 84 -2.32 14.11 12.89
N LYS A 85 -2.29 15.31 12.28
CA LYS A 85 -1.71 16.51 12.91
C LYS A 85 -2.45 16.96 14.18
N LYS A 86 -3.74 16.66 14.31
CA LYS A 86 -4.54 17.02 15.49
C LYS A 86 -4.26 16.14 16.72
N LYS A 87 -3.70 14.94 16.55
CA LYS A 87 -3.45 14.00 17.67
C LYS A 87 -2.12 14.21 18.41
N SER A 88 -1.25 15.09 17.91
CA SER A 88 0.06 15.36 18.53
C SER A 88 0.07 16.64 19.39
N GLN A 89 -1.10 17.19 19.73
CA GLN A 89 -1.26 18.46 20.46
C GLN A 89 -2.16 18.37 21.71
N THR A 90 -2.46 17.16 22.20
CA THR A 90 -3.16 16.90 23.46
C THR A 90 -2.37 15.94 24.31
#